data_AF-A0A348Y8K9-F1
#
_entry.id   AF-A0A348Y8K9-F1
#
_cell.length_a   1.000
_cell.length_b   1.000
_cell.length_c   1.000
_cell.angle_alpha   90.00
_cell.angle_beta   90.00
_cell.angle_gamma   90.00
#
_symmetry.space_group_name_H-M   'P 1'
#
loop_
_entity.id
_entity.type
_entity.pdbx_description
1 polymer ?
#
loop_
_entity_poly.entity_id
_entity_poly.type
_entity_poly.pdbx_seq_one_letter_code
_entity_poly.pdbx_strand_id
1 'polypeptide(L)'
;NAIAKAETAAETDAKQLLALWREQAQTKNLAQHTTWRRLLYFSDDKKGLFGKNKNISTVDNARFFLSPNGREDSAAELDAMLVAFADEMANKTNNSKTNNTAQASNSNSALCRFPARTQWLSETLGIDNSAMQVTCPELTAWMQKLAPEQLSMMFAQEYLDNPQSAFAHTLLRIDSKASVADPSQIHHAYALNDTVDGDTKDNFVLYTIKSMTGGYNNLIEIDPYPKKLANYLQDDERDA
;
A
#
# COMPACT_ATOMS: atom_id res chain seq x y z
N ASN A 1 36.59 15.46 18.10
CA ASN A 1 36.77 16.06 16.76
C ASN A 1 36.59 15.12 15.57
N ALA A 2 37.04 13.86 15.58
CA ALA A 2 36.84 12.95 14.43
C ALA A 2 35.39 12.44 14.25
N ILE A 3 34.63 12.34 15.35
CA ILE A 3 33.22 11.89 15.35
C ILE A 3 32.33 12.97 14.71
N ALA A 4 32.37 14.19 15.25
CA ALA A 4 31.66 15.34 14.69
C ALA A 4 31.98 15.58 13.19
N LYS A 5 33.24 15.39 12.76
CA LYS A 5 33.63 15.54 11.34
C LYS A 5 33.01 14.46 10.43
N ALA A 6 32.78 13.26 10.94
CA ALA A 6 32.17 12.16 10.19
C ALA A 6 30.64 12.30 10.12
N GLU A 7 30.00 12.72 11.21
CA GLU A 7 28.57 13.07 11.24
C GLU A 7 28.27 14.20 10.24
N THR A 8 29.10 15.25 10.22
CA THR A 8 28.95 16.35 9.26
C THR A 8 29.15 15.93 7.80
N ALA A 9 29.98 14.91 7.53
CA ALA A 9 30.20 14.41 6.17
C ALA A 9 29.00 13.58 5.68
N ALA A 10 28.48 12.69 6.53
CA ALA A 10 27.29 11.89 6.24
C ALA A 10 26.04 12.74 5.98
N GLU A 11 25.83 13.76 6.79
CA GLU A 11 24.74 14.72 6.58
C GLU A 11 24.91 15.51 5.28
N THR A 12 26.16 15.80 4.88
CA THR A 12 26.44 16.50 3.63
C THR A 12 26.14 15.60 2.43
N ASP A 13 26.51 14.33 2.48
CA ASP A 13 26.23 13.36 1.41
C ASP A 13 24.72 13.10 1.27
N ALA A 14 24.00 12.94 2.38
CA ALA A 14 22.55 12.77 2.37
C ALA A 14 21.81 14.00 1.78
N LYS A 15 22.26 15.21 2.09
CA LYS A 15 21.72 16.45 1.52
C LYS A 15 21.97 16.57 0.02
N GLN A 16 23.15 16.16 -0.45
CA GLN A 16 23.48 16.15 -1.88
C GLN A 16 22.61 15.14 -2.65
N LEU A 17 22.42 13.94 -2.09
CA LEU A 17 21.56 12.92 -2.69
C LEU A 17 20.09 13.34 -2.71
N LEU A 18 19.59 13.96 -1.63
CA LEU A 18 18.24 14.52 -1.60
C LEU A 18 18.05 15.57 -2.69
N ALA A 19 19.01 16.48 -2.88
CA ALA A 19 18.95 17.49 -3.94
C ALA A 19 18.91 16.84 -5.33
N LEU A 20 19.75 15.84 -5.57
CA LEU A 20 19.77 15.06 -6.82
C LEU A 20 18.42 14.36 -7.07
N TRP A 21 17.86 13.70 -6.06
CA TRP A 21 16.58 13.00 -6.21
C TRP A 21 15.42 13.97 -6.46
N ARG A 22 15.41 15.14 -5.83
CA ARG A 22 14.43 16.20 -6.10
C ARG A 22 14.52 16.69 -7.54
N GLU A 23 15.72 16.94 -8.04
CA GLU A 23 15.94 17.35 -9.44
C GLU A 23 15.45 16.28 -10.42
N GLN A 24 15.78 15.01 -10.18
CA GLN A 24 15.30 13.90 -10.99
C GLN A 24 13.78 13.75 -10.93
N ALA A 25 13.20 13.87 -9.73
CA ALA A 25 11.77 13.80 -9.52
C ALA A 25 11.02 14.91 -10.27
N GLN A 26 11.56 16.12 -10.27
CA GLN A 26 11.04 17.24 -11.04
C GLN A 26 11.17 17.00 -12.55
N THR A 27 12.36 16.60 -13.01
CA THR A 27 12.65 16.35 -14.43
C THR A 27 11.75 15.26 -15.02
N LYS A 28 11.50 14.19 -14.25
CA LYS A 28 10.62 13.08 -14.63
C LYS A 28 9.13 13.34 -14.31
N ASN A 29 8.80 14.50 -13.75
CA ASN A 29 7.45 14.88 -13.30
C ASN A 29 6.80 13.81 -12.40
N LEU A 30 7.56 13.24 -11.46
CA LEU A 30 7.13 12.11 -10.64
C LEU A 30 5.93 12.44 -9.75
N ALA A 31 5.82 13.68 -9.27
CA ALA A 31 4.68 14.12 -8.46
C ALA A 31 3.33 13.98 -9.19
N GLN A 32 3.33 14.04 -10.53
CA GLN A 32 2.14 13.87 -11.35
C GLN A 32 2.11 12.53 -12.10
N HIS A 33 3.09 11.66 -11.85
CA HIS A 33 3.13 10.34 -12.46
C HIS A 33 1.96 9.49 -11.97
N THR A 34 1.29 8.79 -12.89
CA THR A 34 0.09 7.97 -12.61
C THR A 34 0.32 6.99 -11.46
N THR A 35 1.44 6.28 -11.44
CA THR A 35 1.76 5.32 -10.36
C THR A 35 1.86 6.01 -9.00
N TRP A 36 2.56 7.15 -8.92
CA TRP A 36 2.69 7.90 -7.67
C TRP A 36 1.34 8.37 -7.15
N ARG A 37 0.55 9.00 -8.03
CA ARG A 37 -0.78 9.50 -7.70
C ARG A 37 -1.71 8.38 -7.20
N ARG A 38 -1.67 7.21 -7.84
CA ARG A 38 -2.45 6.03 -7.40
C ARG A 38 -1.99 5.45 -6.06
N LEU A 39 -0.69 5.43 -5.79
CA LEU A 39 -0.16 5.04 -4.47
C LEU A 39 -0.61 5.99 -3.34
N LEU A 40 -1.04 7.19 -3.71
CA LEU A 40 -1.64 8.18 -2.82
C LEU A 40 -3.17 8.23 -2.92
N TYR A 41 -3.81 7.33 -3.67
CA TYR A 41 -5.27 7.30 -3.92
C TYR A 41 -5.84 8.61 -4.50
N PHE A 42 -5.07 9.30 -5.35
CA PHE A 42 -5.60 10.38 -6.17
C PHE A 42 -6.38 9.79 -7.34
N SER A 43 -7.50 10.42 -7.69
CA SER A 43 -8.21 10.08 -8.93
C SER A 43 -7.50 10.71 -10.13
N ASP A 44 -7.28 9.92 -11.18
CA ASP A 44 -6.76 10.40 -12.47
C ASP A 44 -7.89 10.65 -13.50
N ASP A 45 -9.16 10.46 -13.10
CA ASP A 45 -10.29 10.56 -14.00
C ASP A 45 -10.51 12.01 -14.45
N LYS A 46 -10.32 12.22 -15.75
CA LYS A 46 -10.47 13.54 -16.40
C LYS A 46 -11.92 13.98 -16.55
N LYS A 47 -12.88 13.05 -16.41
CA LYS A 47 -14.32 13.29 -16.56
C LYS A 47 -14.99 12.74 -15.31
N GLY A 48 -15.11 13.60 -14.30
CA GLY A 48 -15.81 13.27 -13.06
C GLY A 48 -17.26 12.91 -13.37
N LEU A 49 -17.56 11.62 -13.51
CA LEU A 49 -18.94 11.14 -13.51
C LEU A 49 -19.60 11.39 -12.13
N PHE A 50 -18.78 11.54 -11.09
CA PHE A 50 -19.21 11.76 -9.69
C PHE A 50 -18.49 12.93 -8.99
N GLY A 51 -17.89 13.87 -9.74
CA GLY A 51 -17.41 15.16 -9.20
C GLY A 51 -16.24 15.11 -8.19
N LYS A 52 -15.55 13.98 -8.00
CA LYS A 52 -14.39 13.91 -7.11
C LYS A 52 -13.25 14.79 -7.66
N ASN A 53 -12.71 15.67 -6.80
CA ASN A 53 -11.60 16.55 -7.18
C ASN A 53 -10.36 15.68 -7.44
N LYS A 54 -9.92 15.62 -8.71
CA LYS A 54 -8.73 14.88 -9.12
C LYS A 54 -7.46 15.27 -8.35
N ASN A 55 -7.42 16.45 -7.73
CA ASN A 55 -6.26 16.93 -6.98
C ASN A 55 -6.37 16.67 -5.47
N ILE A 56 -7.30 15.83 -5.02
CA ILE A 56 -7.43 15.46 -3.62
C ILE A 56 -7.45 13.93 -3.53
N SER A 57 -6.62 13.37 -2.65
CA SER A 57 -6.66 11.95 -2.32
C SER A 57 -8.01 11.55 -1.72
N THR A 58 -8.48 10.35 -2.04
CA THR A 58 -9.69 9.81 -1.42
C THR A 58 -9.48 9.33 0.01
N VAL A 59 -8.24 9.26 0.50
CA VAL A 59 -7.95 8.95 1.91
C VAL A 59 -8.15 10.22 2.76
N ASP A 60 -9.00 10.12 3.77
CA ASP A 60 -9.35 11.21 4.69
C ASP A 60 -8.54 11.20 5.99
N ASN A 61 -7.87 10.08 6.31
CA ASN A 61 -7.05 9.93 7.50
C ASN A 61 -5.70 10.62 7.35
N ALA A 62 -5.51 11.74 8.05
CA ALA A 62 -4.28 12.53 8.02
C ALA A 62 -3.02 11.73 8.34
N ARG A 63 -3.12 10.66 9.14
CA ARG A 63 -1.95 9.81 9.43
C ARG A 63 -1.40 9.16 8.17
N PHE A 64 -2.22 8.86 7.15
CA PHE A 64 -1.79 8.20 5.90
C PHE A 64 -0.72 8.97 5.12
N PHE A 65 -0.63 10.29 5.31
CA PHE A 65 0.35 11.14 4.64
C PHE A 65 1.56 11.40 5.53
N LEU A 66 2.73 11.53 4.92
CA LEU A 66 3.95 12.00 5.57
C LEU A 66 3.96 13.53 5.66
N SER A 67 3.43 14.20 4.64
CA SER A 67 3.29 15.65 4.60
C SER A 67 1.92 16.08 5.15
N PRO A 68 1.84 17.16 5.95
CA PRO A 68 0.57 17.75 6.36
C PRO A 68 -0.35 18.14 5.20
N ASN A 69 0.23 18.46 4.03
CA ASN A 69 -0.51 18.83 2.82
C ASN A 69 -0.58 17.66 1.81
N GLY A 70 -0.12 16.46 2.16
CA GLY A 70 0.03 15.35 1.22
C GLY A 70 -1.28 14.87 0.58
N ARG A 71 -2.41 15.17 1.24
CA ARG A 71 -3.75 14.87 0.73
C ARG A 71 -4.14 15.72 -0.46
N GLU A 72 -3.74 16.99 -0.49
CA GLU A 72 -4.05 17.93 -1.57
C GLU A 72 -2.84 18.19 -2.49
N ASP A 73 -1.64 17.79 -2.07
CA ASP A 73 -0.40 18.05 -2.78
C ASP A 73 0.48 16.78 -2.86
N SER A 74 0.38 16.10 -4.01
CA SER A 74 1.19 14.92 -4.30
C SER A 74 2.69 15.22 -4.41
N ALA A 75 3.09 16.47 -4.69
CA ALA A 75 4.49 16.87 -4.72
C ALA A 75 5.04 17.05 -3.30
N ALA A 76 4.27 17.64 -2.39
CA ALA A 76 4.65 17.76 -0.99
C ALA A 76 4.82 16.38 -0.33
N GLU A 77 3.93 15.42 -0.65
CA GLU A 77 4.06 14.04 -0.16
C GLU A 77 5.28 13.32 -0.76
N LEU A 78 5.58 13.57 -2.03
CA LEU A 78 6.76 13.01 -2.69
C LEU A 78 8.03 13.52 -2.02
N ASP A 79 8.11 14.83 -1.79
CA ASP A 79 9.24 15.45 -1.13
C ASP A 79 9.45 14.89 0.28
N ALA A 80 8.37 14.74 1.07
CA ALA A 80 8.44 14.14 2.40
C ALA A 80 8.96 12.70 2.36
N MET A 81 8.59 11.92 1.34
CA MET A 81 9.12 10.57 1.15
C MET A 81 10.62 10.59 0.79
N LEU A 82 11.07 11.52 -0.06
CA LEU A 82 12.50 11.68 -0.40
C LEU A 82 13.34 12.12 0.80
N VAL A 83 12.80 12.98 1.66
CA VAL A 83 13.44 13.35 2.93
C VAL A 83 13.59 12.13 3.83
N ALA A 84 12.55 11.30 3.97
CA ALA A 84 12.63 10.07 4.75
C ALA A 84 13.71 9.10 4.22
N PHE A 85 13.87 8.99 2.90
CA PHE A 85 14.99 8.25 2.30
C PHE A 85 16.35 8.81 2.70
N ALA A 86 16.53 10.13 2.65
CA ALA A 86 17.78 10.79 3.00
C ALA A 86 18.13 10.63 4.49
N ASP A 87 17.13 10.72 5.37
CA ASP A 87 17.30 10.55 6.81
C ASP A 87 17.76 9.12 7.16
N GLU A 88 17.18 8.10 6.54
CA GLU A 88 17.59 6.70 6.75
C GLU A 88 19.02 6.44 6.26
N MET A 89 19.45 7.12 5.19
CA MET A 89 20.83 7.05 4.70
C MET A 89 21.80 7.74 5.66
N ALA A 90 21.43 8.89 6.24
CA ALA A 90 22.24 9.59 7.21
C ALA A 90 22.40 8.76 8.51
N ASN A 91 21.31 8.15 8.99
CA ASN A 91 21.29 7.34 10.21
C ASN A 91 22.20 6.11 10.15
N LYS A 92 22.39 5.51 8.97
CA LYS A 92 23.37 4.42 8.76
C LYS A 92 24.79 4.84 9.14
N THR A 93 25.22 6.03 8.73
CA THR A 93 26.61 6.47 8.92
C THR A 93 26.93 6.73 10.39
N ASN A 94 25.91 7.13 11.16
CA ASN A 94 26.05 7.40 12.60
C ASN A 94 26.07 6.09 13.42
N ASN A 95 25.27 5.09 13.06
CA ASN A 95 25.19 3.81 13.78
C ASN A 95 26.28 2.78 13.39
N SER A 96 26.99 2.99 12.28
CA SER A 96 28.06 2.08 11.82
C SER A 96 29.31 2.02 12.73
N LYS A 97 29.38 2.78 13.84
CA LYS A 97 30.51 2.79 14.78
C LYS A 97 30.25 2.08 16.11
N THR A 98 29.02 1.63 16.39
CA THR A 98 28.74 0.80 17.57
C THR A 98 28.69 -0.66 17.13
N ASN A 99 29.77 -1.41 17.40
CA ASN A 99 29.81 -2.87 17.33
C ASN A 99 28.89 -3.48 18.40
N ASN A 100 27.57 -3.29 18.30
CA ASN A 100 26.60 -3.98 19.13
C ASN A 100 25.39 -4.42 18.30
N THR A 101 25.21 -5.73 18.32
CA THR A 101 24.22 -6.64 17.75
C THR A 101 22.75 -6.33 18.07
N ALA A 102 22.30 -5.11 17.81
CA ALA A 102 20.86 -4.81 17.76
C ALA A 102 20.61 -3.89 16.55
N GLN A 103 20.38 -4.51 15.40
CA GLN A 103 19.80 -3.83 14.25
C GLN A 103 18.42 -3.33 14.68
N ALA A 104 18.35 -2.06 15.07
CA ALA A 104 17.14 -1.46 15.60
C ALA A 104 16.06 -1.59 14.53
N SER A 105 15.10 -2.51 14.74
CA SER A 105 13.92 -2.59 13.89
C SER A 105 13.16 -1.29 14.04
N ASN A 106 13.29 -0.40 13.06
CA ASN A 106 12.54 0.83 13.04
C ASN A 106 11.18 0.53 12.40
N SER A 107 10.30 -0.19 13.11
CA SER A 107 8.92 -0.44 12.66
C SER A 107 8.16 0.86 12.33
N ASN A 108 8.65 2.00 12.84
CA ASN A 108 8.11 3.33 12.59
C ASN A 108 8.74 4.05 11.37
N SER A 109 9.69 3.43 10.66
CA SER A 109 10.27 4.01 9.45
C SER A 109 9.19 4.22 8.39
N ALA A 110 9.20 5.40 7.77
CA ALA A 110 8.31 5.70 6.65
C ALA A 110 8.46 4.67 5.51
N LEU A 111 9.67 4.13 5.34
CA LEU A 111 9.98 3.14 4.31
C LEU A 111 9.28 1.80 4.58
N CYS A 112 9.24 1.37 5.84
CA CYS A 112 8.51 0.16 6.25
C CYS A 112 7.01 0.33 6.20
N ARG A 113 6.53 1.55 6.50
CA ARG A 113 5.12 1.88 6.50
C ARG A 113 4.53 1.97 5.09
N PHE A 114 5.33 2.40 4.11
CA PHE A 114 4.90 2.59 2.73
C PHE A 114 5.73 1.77 1.74
N PRO A 115 5.71 0.42 1.82
CA PRO A 115 6.61 -0.43 1.06
C PRO A 115 6.44 -0.28 -0.46
N ALA A 116 5.21 -0.10 -0.94
CA ALA A 116 4.96 0.12 -2.37
C ALA A 116 5.49 1.48 -2.86
N ARG A 117 5.41 2.53 -2.03
CA ARG A 117 5.99 3.85 -2.34
C ARG A 117 7.51 3.77 -2.36
N THR A 118 8.09 3.09 -1.37
CA THR A 118 9.53 2.84 -1.29
C THR A 118 10.02 2.09 -2.51
N GLN A 119 9.44 0.93 -2.83
CA GLN A 119 9.85 0.12 -3.97
C GLN A 119 9.80 0.95 -5.27
N TRP A 120 8.67 1.60 -5.55
CA TRP A 120 8.50 2.35 -6.78
C TRP A 120 9.51 3.50 -6.91
N LEU A 121 9.75 4.26 -5.85
CA LEU A 121 10.73 5.35 -5.88
C LEU A 121 12.16 4.83 -6.03
N SER A 122 12.52 3.76 -5.33
CA SER A 122 13.85 3.18 -5.44
C SER A 122 14.14 2.69 -6.86
N GLU A 123 13.18 2.01 -7.49
CA GLU A 123 13.31 1.58 -8.88
C GLU A 123 13.36 2.78 -9.85
N THR A 124 12.51 3.78 -9.64
CA THR A 124 12.37 4.94 -10.55
C THR A 124 13.57 5.90 -10.50
N LEU A 125 14.17 6.06 -9.32
CA LEU A 125 15.30 6.96 -9.06
C LEU A 125 16.64 6.22 -8.98
N GLY A 126 16.65 4.89 -9.09
CA GLY A 126 17.87 4.08 -8.98
C GLY A 126 18.48 4.14 -7.58
N ILE A 127 17.65 4.21 -6.54
CA ILE A 127 18.11 4.24 -5.16
C ILE A 127 18.46 2.81 -4.74
N ASP A 128 19.71 2.62 -4.34
CA ASP A 128 20.16 1.34 -3.80
C ASP A 128 19.61 1.14 -2.37
N ASN A 129 18.56 0.33 -2.24
CA ASN A 129 17.97 -0.01 -0.94
C ASN A 129 18.94 -0.78 -0.04
N SER A 130 19.95 -1.47 -0.58
CA SER A 130 20.99 -2.11 0.24
C SER A 130 21.89 -1.09 0.94
N ALA A 131 21.92 0.14 0.41
CA ALA A 131 22.57 1.25 1.06
C ALA A 131 21.83 1.68 2.34
N MET A 132 20.57 1.31 2.54
CA MET A 132 19.79 1.61 3.75
C MET A 132 19.84 0.43 4.73
N GLN A 133 19.96 0.70 6.03
CA GLN A 133 19.93 -0.35 7.07
C GLN A 133 18.55 -0.54 7.70
N VAL A 134 17.49 -0.18 6.97
CA VAL A 134 16.12 -0.32 7.47
C VAL A 134 15.70 -1.78 7.38
N THR A 135 15.35 -2.37 8.52
CA THR A 135 14.67 -3.67 8.58
C THR A 135 13.20 -3.44 8.87
N CYS A 136 12.33 -4.14 8.15
CA CYS A 136 10.88 -4.08 8.31
C CYS A 136 10.34 -5.45 8.74
N PRO A 137 10.54 -5.89 10.01
CA PRO A 137 10.21 -7.26 10.42
C PRO A 137 8.74 -7.61 10.24
N GLU A 138 7.83 -6.66 10.50
CA GLU A 138 6.39 -6.85 10.33
C GLU A 138 6.02 -7.09 8.86
N LEU A 139 6.57 -6.28 7.94
CA LEU A 139 6.38 -6.47 6.51
C LEU A 139 6.97 -7.80 6.04
N THR A 140 8.18 -8.14 6.48
CA THR A 140 8.84 -9.41 6.15
C THR A 140 7.99 -10.59 6.61
N ALA A 141 7.51 -10.57 7.85
CA ALA A 141 6.65 -11.61 8.39
C ALA A 141 5.32 -11.71 7.63
N TRP A 142 4.72 -10.56 7.28
CA TRP A 142 3.48 -10.52 6.50
C TRP A 142 3.67 -11.09 5.08
N MET A 143 4.75 -10.71 4.39
CA MET A 143 5.08 -11.26 3.06
C MET A 143 5.41 -12.75 3.11
N GLN A 144 6.08 -13.23 4.16
CA GLN A 144 6.32 -14.66 4.37
C GLN A 144 5.03 -15.43 4.63
N LYS A 145 4.08 -14.84 5.37
CA LYS A 145 2.77 -15.45 5.64
C LYS A 145 1.93 -15.60 4.39
N LEU A 146 1.89 -14.58 3.52
CA LEU A 146 1.15 -14.62 2.27
C LEU A 146 1.87 -15.45 1.19
N ALA A 147 3.20 -15.41 1.17
CA ALA A 147 4.06 -16.07 0.19
C ALA A 147 3.54 -15.97 -1.26
N PRO A 148 3.22 -14.75 -1.75
CA PRO A 148 2.51 -14.57 -3.02
C PRO A 148 3.36 -15.04 -4.20
N GLU A 149 2.82 -15.96 -4.99
CA GLU A 149 3.41 -16.47 -6.23
C GLU A 149 2.52 -16.14 -7.43
N GLN A 150 1.20 -16.22 -7.26
CA GLN A 150 0.22 -15.94 -8.30
C GLN A 150 -0.97 -15.15 -7.74
N LEU A 151 -1.47 -14.20 -8.54
CA LEU A 151 -2.69 -13.43 -8.24
C LEU A 151 -3.74 -13.76 -9.30
N SER A 152 -4.90 -14.24 -8.86
CA SER A 152 -6.02 -14.61 -9.73
C SER A 152 -7.24 -13.75 -9.41
N MET A 153 -7.90 -13.21 -10.42
CA MET A 153 -9.19 -12.55 -10.25
C MET A 153 -10.29 -13.61 -10.28
N MET A 154 -11.06 -13.67 -9.20
CA MET A 154 -12.10 -14.67 -9.00
C MET A 154 -13.45 -14.06 -9.38
N PHE A 155 -14.11 -14.67 -10.37
CA PHE A 155 -15.48 -14.33 -10.73
C PHE A 155 -16.41 -15.30 -10.03
N ALA A 156 -17.33 -14.79 -9.22
CA ALA A 156 -18.43 -15.57 -8.70
C ALA A 156 -19.70 -15.27 -9.51
N GLN A 157 -20.61 -16.25 -9.60
CA GLN A 157 -21.93 -15.99 -10.15
C GLN A 157 -22.68 -15.04 -9.21
N GLU A 158 -23.20 -13.93 -9.75
CA GLU A 158 -23.98 -12.94 -9.01
C GLU A 158 -25.27 -13.60 -8.49
N TYR A 159 -25.50 -13.49 -7.17
CA TYR A 159 -26.73 -13.95 -6.53
C TYR A 159 -27.53 -12.70 -6.14
N LEU A 160 -28.62 -12.44 -6.87
CA LEU A 160 -29.40 -11.20 -6.74
C LEU A 160 -30.14 -11.09 -5.41
N ASP A 161 -30.31 -12.19 -4.68
CA ASP A 161 -31.04 -12.21 -3.41
C ASP A 161 -30.19 -11.69 -2.24
N ASN A 162 -28.87 -11.55 -2.42
CA ASN A 162 -27.98 -10.86 -1.48
C ASN A 162 -27.36 -9.61 -2.14
N PRO A 163 -27.80 -8.38 -1.81
CA PRO A 163 -27.26 -7.15 -2.40
C PRO A 163 -25.76 -6.92 -2.14
N GLN A 164 -25.19 -7.46 -1.05
CA GLN A 164 -23.74 -7.42 -0.83
C GLN A 164 -22.99 -8.31 -1.83
N SER A 165 -23.51 -9.52 -2.10
CA SER A 165 -22.91 -10.42 -3.08
C SER A 165 -23.11 -9.94 -4.52
N ALA A 166 -24.24 -9.30 -4.83
CA ALA A 166 -24.60 -8.96 -6.21
C ALA A 166 -23.83 -7.75 -6.78
N PHE A 167 -23.42 -6.79 -5.93
CA PHE A 167 -23.04 -5.46 -6.44
C PHE A 167 -21.68 -4.93 -6.01
N ALA A 168 -20.93 -5.62 -5.15
CA ALA A 168 -19.89 -4.91 -4.43
C ALA A 168 -18.71 -5.75 -3.93
N HIS A 169 -18.12 -6.63 -4.73
CA HIS A 169 -16.76 -7.04 -4.39
C HIS A 169 -15.89 -7.47 -5.56
N THR A 170 -14.63 -7.01 -5.55
CA THR A 170 -13.56 -7.63 -6.33
C THR A 170 -12.88 -8.66 -5.43
N LEU A 171 -12.99 -9.93 -5.79
CA LEU A 171 -12.29 -11.01 -5.09
C LEU A 171 -11.03 -11.39 -5.86
N LEU A 172 -9.88 -11.22 -5.23
CA LEU A 172 -8.61 -11.72 -5.73
C LEU A 172 -8.15 -12.89 -4.85
N ARG A 173 -7.64 -13.94 -5.47
CA ARG A 173 -6.95 -15.03 -4.78
C ARG A 173 -5.46 -14.89 -4.95
N ILE A 174 -4.75 -14.90 -3.82
CA ILE A 174 -3.31 -14.88 -3.72
C ILE A 174 -2.87 -16.32 -3.44
N ASP A 175 -2.26 -16.96 -4.43
CA ASP A 175 -1.74 -18.31 -4.35
C ASP A 175 -0.27 -18.30 -3.97
N SER A 176 0.13 -19.24 -3.12
CA SER A 176 1.54 -19.51 -2.81
C SER A 176 2.09 -20.59 -3.72
N LYS A 177 3.42 -20.79 -3.71
CA LYS A 177 4.06 -21.89 -4.47
C LYS A 177 3.39 -23.25 -4.25
N ALA A 178 2.92 -23.52 -3.03
CA ALA A 178 2.24 -24.77 -2.72
C ALA A 178 0.87 -24.87 -3.40
N SER A 179 0.03 -23.83 -3.31
CA SER A 179 -1.31 -23.84 -3.89
C SER A 179 -1.32 -23.70 -5.42
N VAL A 180 -0.28 -23.09 -6.00
CA VAL A 180 -0.03 -23.11 -7.45
C VAL A 180 0.33 -24.52 -7.93
N ALA A 181 1.20 -25.23 -7.21
CA ALA A 181 1.69 -26.54 -7.62
C ALA A 181 0.64 -27.66 -7.44
N ASP A 182 -0.20 -27.57 -6.41
CA ASP A 182 -1.24 -28.55 -6.12
C ASP A 182 -2.52 -27.87 -5.61
N PRO A 183 -3.64 -27.94 -6.36
CA PRO A 183 -4.92 -27.40 -5.92
C PRO A 183 -5.43 -27.94 -4.58
N SER A 184 -5.00 -29.13 -4.14
CA SER A 184 -5.34 -29.66 -2.80
C SER A 184 -4.74 -28.82 -1.66
N GLN A 185 -3.71 -28.03 -1.96
CA GLN A 185 -2.99 -27.15 -1.03
C GLN A 185 -3.60 -25.73 -0.97
N ILE A 186 -4.86 -25.55 -1.40
CA ILE A 186 -5.55 -24.25 -1.43
C ILE A 186 -5.65 -23.56 -0.05
N HIS A 187 -5.42 -24.30 1.04
CA HIS A 187 -5.34 -23.74 2.39
C HIS A 187 -4.12 -22.84 2.64
N HIS A 188 -3.15 -22.86 1.73
CA HIS A 188 -2.05 -21.90 1.68
C HIS A 188 -2.35 -20.65 0.85
N ALA A 189 -3.55 -20.54 0.27
CA ALA A 189 -3.97 -19.34 -0.45
C ALA A 189 -4.69 -18.35 0.47
N TYR A 190 -4.66 -17.07 0.09
CA TYR A 190 -5.38 -15.98 0.75
C TYR A 190 -6.37 -15.33 -0.22
N ALA A 191 -7.49 -14.86 0.32
CA ALA A 191 -8.43 -14.00 -0.37
C ALA A 191 -8.08 -12.54 -0.06
N LEU A 192 -8.01 -11.69 -1.07
CA LEU A 192 -8.13 -10.25 -0.94
C LEU A 192 -9.52 -9.89 -1.44
N ASN A 193 -10.37 -9.43 -0.53
CA ASN A 193 -11.74 -9.03 -0.79
C ASN A 193 -11.84 -7.52 -0.71
N ASP A 194 -12.08 -6.88 -1.84
CA ASP A 194 -12.32 -5.44 -1.92
C ASP A 194 -13.83 -5.20 -2.05
N THR A 195 -14.47 -4.77 -0.97
CA THR A 195 -15.93 -4.66 -0.81
C THR A 195 -16.36 -3.30 -0.26
N VAL A 196 -17.67 -3.12 -0.02
CA VAL A 196 -18.23 -1.96 0.68
C VAL A 196 -18.60 -2.30 2.12
N ASP A 197 -18.30 -1.39 3.05
CA ASP A 197 -18.77 -1.45 4.45
C ASP A 197 -20.21 -0.94 4.52
N GLY A 198 -21.14 -1.78 4.07
CA GLY A 198 -22.56 -1.45 3.94
C GLY A 198 -23.34 -1.50 5.26
N ASP A 199 -24.38 -0.67 5.39
CA ASP A 199 -25.28 -0.69 6.55
C ASP A 199 -26.35 -1.78 6.37
N THR A 200 -26.37 -2.76 7.27
CA THR A 200 -27.33 -3.87 7.25
C THR A 200 -28.77 -3.46 7.56
N LYS A 201 -28.99 -2.21 8.00
CA LYS A 201 -30.32 -1.63 8.22
C LYS A 201 -30.92 -1.00 6.97
N ASP A 202 -30.10 -0.74 5.95
CA ASP A 202 -30.60 -0.17 4.70
C ASP A 202 -31.40 -1.22 3.92
N ASN A 203 -32.57 -0.82 3.40
CA ASN A 203 -33.32 -1.67 2.50
C ASN A 203 -32.56 -1.87 1.16
N PHE A 204 -32.91 -2.91 0.42
CA PHE A 204 -32.25 -3.29 -0.84
C PHE A 204 -32.05 -2.11 -1.81
N VAL A 205 -33.09 -1.29 -2.02
CA VAL A 205 -33.03 -0.16 -2.96
C VAL A 205 -32.02 0.88 -2.50
N LEU A 206 -32.05 1.28 -1.24
CA LEU A 206 -31.12 2.25 -0.67
C LEU A 206 -29.69 1.70 -0.68
N TYR A 207 -29.53 0.43 -0.35
CA TYR A 207 -28.26 -0.28 -0.37
C TYR A 207 -27.63 -0.27 -1.77
N THR A 208 -28.40 -0.63 -2.80
CA THR A 208 -27.95 -0.64 -4.19
C THR A 208 -27.55 0.76 -4.65
N ILE A 209 -28.38 1.78 -4.37
CA ILE A 209 -28.08 3.17 -4.75
C ILE A 209 -26.78 3.64 -4.09
N LYS A 210 -26.61 3.44 -2.78
CA LYS A 210 -25.38 3.83 -2.07
C LYS A 210 -24.17 3.08 -2.58
N SER A 211 -24.28 1.78 -2.83
CA SER A 211 -23.19 0.97 -3.37
C SER A 211 -22.74 1.46 -4.75
N MET A 212 -23.69 1.75 -5.65
CA MET A 212 -23.39 2.23 -7.01
C MET A 212 -22.88 3.68 -7.07
N THR A 213 -23.30 4.52 -6.11
CA THR A 213 -22.93 5.95 -6.08
C THR A 213 -21.72 6.25 -5.20
N GLY A 214 -21.17 5.25 -4.50
CA GLY A 214 -20.05 5.41 -3.58
C GLY A 214 -20.43 6.05 -2.25
N GLY A 215 -21.67 5.81 -1.79
CA GLY A 215 -22.19 6.24 -0.49
C GLY A 215 -21.73 5.38 0.70
N TYR A 216 -21.03 4.28 0.45
CA TYR A 216 -20.39 3.45 1.47
C TYR A 216 -18.87 3.58 1.42
N ASN A 217 -18.24 3.37 2.57
CA ASN A 217 -16.81 3.26 2.67
C ASN A 217 -16.33 1.97 1.98
N ASN A 218 -15.13 2.04 1.42
CA ASN A 218 -14.43 0.88 0.91
C ASN A 218 -13.86 0.06 2.07
N LEU A 219 -13.92 -1.26 1.96
CA LEU A 219 -13.38 -2.21 2.92
C LEU A 219 -12.53 -3.25 2.19
N ILE A 220 -11.25 -3.33 2.54
CA ILE A 220 -10.33 -4.35 2.01
C ILE A 220 -10.01 -5.33 3.14
N GLU A 221 -10.30 -6.60 2.90
CA GLU A 221 -10.04 -7.69 3.83
C GLU A 221 -9.05 -8.68 3.21
N ILE A 222 -8.12 -9.18 4.01
CA ILE A 222 -7.18 -10.24 3.59
C ILE A 222 -7.24 -11.39 4.59
N ASP A 223 -7.80 -12.51 4.15
CA ASP A 223 -8.09 -13.67 4.99
C ASP A 223 -7.67 -14.99 4.33
N PRO A 224 -7.42 -16.07 5.09
CA PRO A 224 -7.21 -17.40 4.51
C PRO A 224 -8.36 -17.77 3.57
N TYR A 225 -8.01 -18.17 2.34
CA TYR A 225 -8.98 -18.39 1.27
C TYR A 225 -10.04 -19.45 1.60
N PRO A 226 -9.74 -20.62 2.20
CA PRO A 226 -10.78 -21.61 2.53
C PRO A 226 -11.82 -21.08 3.51
N LYS A 227 -11.41 -20.23 4.47
CA LYS A 227 -12.34 -19.62 5.42
C LYS A 227 -13.26 -18.65 4.71
N LYS A 228 -12.72 -17.81 3.81
CA LYS A 228 -13.53 -16.87 3.02
C LYS A 228 -14.49 -17.62 2.08
N LEU A 229 -14.02 -18.70 1.45
CA LEU A 229 -14.86 -19.56 0.61
C LEU A 229 -15.97 -20.24 1.40
N ALA A 230 -15.68 -20.78 2.59
CA ALA A 230 -16.67 -21.41 3.45
C ALA A 230 -17.75 -20.41 3.90
N ASN A 231 -17.35 -19.22 4.36
CA ASN A 231 -18.29 -18.14 4.67
C ASN A 231 -19.10 -17.74 3.43
N TYR A 232 -18.47 -17.63 2.27
CA TYR A 232 -19.16 -17.30 1.02
C TYR A 232 -20.21 -18.35 0.62
N LEU A 233 -19.90 -19.65 0.76
CA LEU A 233 -20.86 -20.73 0.49
C LEU A 233 -22.01 -20.74 1.49
N GLN A 234 -21.70 -20.52 2.77
CA GLN A 234 -22.66 -20.55 3.88
C GLN A 234 -23.58 -19.31 3.91
N ASP A 235 -23.03 -18.12 3.72
CA ASP A 235 -23.74 -16.84 3.87
C ASP A 235 -24.58 -16.49 2.62
N ASP A 236 -24.24 -17.03 1.45
CA ASP A 236 -25.01 -16.86 0.21
C ASP A 236 -25.93 -18.04 -0.12
N GLU A 237 -26.17 -18.97 0.82
CA GLU A 237 -27.03 -20.16 0.64
C GLU A 237 -26.73 -20.96 -0.66
N ARG A 238 -25.43 -21.12 -1.00
CA ARG A 238 -25.00 -21.76 -2.25
C ARG A 238 -24.85 -23.28 -2.16
N ASP A 239 -25.18 -23.86 -1.01
CA ASP A 239 -25.32 -25.30 -0.86
C ASP A 239 -26.72 -25.73 -1.32
N ALA A 240 -26.76 -26.57 -2.36
CA ALA A 240 -27.91 -27.40 -2.69
C ALA A 240 -27.91 -28.67 -1.82
#